data_AF-A0A962QH05-F1
#
_entry.id   AF-A0A962QH05-F1
#
_cell.length_a   1.000
_cell.length_b   1.000
_cell.length_c   1.000
_cell.angle_alpha   90.00
_cell.angle_beta   90.00
_cell.angle_gamma   90.00
#
_symmetry.space_group_name_H-M   'P 1'
#
loop_
_entity.id
_entity.type
_entity.pdbx_description
1 polymer ?
#
loop_
_entity_poly.entity_id
_entity_poly.type
_entity_poly.pdbx_seq_one_letter_code
_entity_poly.pdbx_strand_id
1 'polypeptide(L)'
;MSSARTSRIAALCGLLAGSVVLSPVQAEEVTLWSHWADHETKVAFVEEAARRFEEKHPDVDVKISWYQKNPLYAALKASLQANTGPDIFYCEPNQTEYIDNGLLYPLDDAIDWDQVEPWARASWTFDGQTYALPLEAYTVELYYDRAKMDELGVQLPDSKQLDQTTFLDLVKQSAAAGITPIVQGVGDRPFPGAFFLHEVILKKIGPDDYQKLLNGELSYKDPRVMEAFQYVRDLVDAGAYPKSFSTLKLGESHYYFHTKPGGLMFPMGSWYT
;
A
#
# COMPACT_ATOMS: atom_id res chain seq x y z
N MET A 1 -85.98 51.71 -9.73
CA MET A 1 -84.57 51.85 -9.28
C MET A 1 -84.25 50.61 -8.46
N SER A 2 -84.04 49.49 -9.15
CA SER A 2 -82.75 48.77 -9.32
C SER A 2 -82.27 48.13 -8.01
N SER A 3 -82.66 46.88 -7.71
CA SER A 3 -82.02 45.60 -8.10
C SER A 3 -80.62 45.47 -7.50
N ALA A 4 -80.33 44.50 -6.63
CA ALA A 4 -79.91 43.12 -6.92
C ALA A 4 -79.22 42.61 -5.61
N ARG A 5 -79.03 41.34 -5.26
CA ARG A 5 -79.19 40.02 -5.86
C ARG A 5 -79.00 39.01 -4.70
N THR A 6 -79.85 38.00 -4.63
CA THR A 6 -79.58 36.72 -3.97
C THR A 6 -78.37 36.04 -4.59
N SER A 7 -77.46 35.49 -3.77
CA SER A 7 -76.50 34.46 -4.21
C SER A 7 -76.35 33.36 -3.17
N ARG A 8 -76.69 32.15 -3.61
CA ARG A 8 -76.43 30.86 -2.98
C ARG A 8 -74.91 30.63 -2.98
N ILE A 9 -74.33 30.23 -1.84
CA ILE A 9 -72.97 29.66 -1.81
C ILE A 9 -73.12 28.14 -1.77
N ALA A 10 -72.65 27.50 -2.84
CA ALA A 10 -72.49 26.06 -2.96
C ALA A 10 -71.29 25.61 -2.12
N ALA A 11 -71.44 24.49 -1.39
CA ALA A 11 -70.34 23.80 -0.75
C ALA A 11 -69.47 23.14 -1.84
N LEU A 12 -68.24 23.66 -2.01
CA LEU A 12 -67.22 23.03 -2.85
C LEU A 12 -66.34 22.17 -1.93
N CYS A 13 -66.49 20.85 -2.02
CA CYS A 13 -65.52 19.89 -1.46
C CYS A 13 -64.19 20.05 -2.22
N GLY A 14 -63.27 20.83 -1.66
CA GLY A 14 -61.88 20.85 -2.12
C GLY A 14 -61.13 19.65 -1.56
N LEU A 15 -60.78 18.68 -2.43
CA LEU A 15 -59.71 17.75 -2.16
C LEU A 15 -58.41 18.56 -1.98
N LEU A 16 -57.92 18.64 -0.74
CA LEU A 16 -56.53 19.01 -0.47
C LEU A 16 -55.65 17.82 -0.89
N ALA A 17 -55.20 17.83 -2.14
CA ALA A 17 -54.01 17.08 -2.51
C ALA A 17 -52.83 17.75 -1.79
N GLY A 18 -52.46 17.21 -0.63
CA GLY A 18 -51.25 17.63 0.07
C GLY A 18 -50.04 17.27 -0.77
N SER A 19 -49.50 18.25 -1.50
CA SER A 19 -48.18 18.16 -2.09
C SER A 19 -47.18 18.04 -0.95
N VAL A 20 -46.69 16.83 -0.69
CA VAL A 20 -45.51 16.63 0.15
C VAL A 20 -44.35 17.28 -0.61
N VAL A 21 -43.96 18.48 -0.18
CA VAL A 21 -42.71 19.08 -0.59
C VAL A 21 -41.62 18.28 0.12
N LEU A 22 -41.08 17.27 -0.55
CA LEU A 22 -39.81 16.67 -0.16
C LEU A 22 -38.76 17.75 -0.38
N SER A 23 -38.36 18.44 0.69
CA SER A 23 -37.10 19.17 0.67
C SER A 23 -36.00 18.15 0.32
N PRO A 24 -35.12 18.43 -0.66
CA PRO A 24 -33.99 17.54 -0.91
C PRO A 24 -33.18 17.47 0.39
N VAL A 25 -33.02 16.26 0.92
CA VAL A 25 -32.00 15.98 1.93
C VAL A 25 -30.68 16.37 1.27
N GLN A 26 -30.04 17.41 1.78
CA GLN A 26 -28.68 17.74 1.38
C GLN A 26 -27.82 16.58 1.87
N ALA A 27 -27.29 15.79 0.94
CA ALA A 27 -26.46 14.65 1.30
C ALA A 27 -25.25 15.15 2.11
N GLU A 28 -24.97 14.46 3.22
CA GLU A 28 -23.75 14.65 3.99
C GLU A 28 -22.58 14.16 3.13
N GLU A 29 -21.58 15.03 2.93
CA GLU A 29 -20.41 14.70 2.13
C GLU A 29 -19.37 14.00 3.02
N VAL A 30 -18.89 12.84 2.58
CA VAL A 30 -17.77 12.12 3.19
C VAL A 30 -16.61 12.09 2.20
N THR A 31 -15.46 12.60 2.61
CA THR A 31 -14.29 12.74 1.74
C THR A 31 -13.25 11.65 1.98
N LEU A 32 -12.75 11.05 0.90
CA LEU A 32 -11.71 10.01 0.93
C LEU A 32 -10.53 10.38 0.03
N TRP A 33 -9.32 10.48 0.58
CA TRP A 33 -8.11 10.72 -0.23
C TRP A 33 -7.21 9.47 -0.30
N SER A 34 -6.82 9.06 -1.51
CA SER A 34 -5.96 7.89 -1.70
C SER A 34 -4.94 8.07 -2.81
N HIS A 35 -3.80 7.37 -2.71
CA HIS A 35 -2.72 7.44 -3.70
C HIS A 35 -2.84 6.44 -4.85
N TRP A 36 -3.89 5.61 -4.86
CA TRP A 36 -4.02 4.49 -5.79
C TRP A 36 -4.51 4.89 -7.19
N ALA A 37 -4.31 6.14 -7.62
CA ALA A 37 -4.72 6.66 -8.93
C ALA A 37 -4.36 5.72 -10.11
N ASP A 38 -3.18 5.09 -10.04
CA ASP A 38 -2.65 4.26 -11.13
C ASP A 38 -2.90 2.76 -10.93
N HIS A 39 -3.76 2.37 -9.99
CA HIS A 39 -4.06 0.97 -9.66
C HIS A 39 -5.53 0.65 -9.96
N GLU A 40 -5.85 0.33 -11.21
CA GLU A 40 -7.23 0.13 -11.71
C GLU A 40 -8.08 -0.80 -10.82
N THR A 41 -7.52 -1.94 -10.38
CA THR A 41 -8.22 -2.89 -9.52
C THR A 41 -8.52 -2.33 -8.13
N LYS A 42 -7.62 -1.50 -7.58
CA LYS A 42 -7.80 -0.84 -6.28
C LYS A 42 -8.79 0.31 -6.37
N VAL A 43 -8.74 1.09 -7.44
CA VAL A 43 -9.73 2.14 -7.74
C VAL A 43 -11.13 1.54 -7.81
N ALA A 44 -11.31 0.49 -8.62
CA ALA A 44 -12.58 -0.20 -8.77
C ALA A 44 -13.09 -0.78 -7.44
N PHE A 45 -12.19 -1.32 -6.60
CA PHE A 45 -12.54 -1.83 -5.28
C PHE A 45 -13.08 -0.72 -4.35
N VAL A 46 -12.39 0.41 -4.26
CA VAL A 46 -12.80 1.52 -3.37
C VAL A 46 -14.08 2.19 -3.89
N GLU A 47 -14.20 2.41 -5.20
CA GLU A 47 -15.40 2.98 -5.80
C GLU A 47 -16.63 2.08 -5.63
N GLU A 48 -16.47 0.75 -5.78
CA GLU A 48 -17.55 -0.20 -5.51
C GLU A 48 -17.93 -0.23 -4.03
N ALA A 49 -16.97 -0.11 -3.12
CA ALA A 49 -17.24 -0.01 -1.68
C ALA A 49 -18.04 1.26 -1.35
N ALA A 50 -17.64 2.42 -1.89
CA ALA A 50 -18.36 3.68 -1.75
C ALA A 50 -19.78 3.59 -2.30
N ARG A 51 -19.94 3.06 -3.52
CA ARG A 51 -21.26 2.86 -4.16
C ARG A 51 -22.19 2.00 -3.31
N ARG A 52 -21.70 0.88 -2.78
CA ARG A 52 -22.47 -0.02 -1.91
C ARG A 52 -22.83 0.62 -0.56
N PHE A 53 -22.02 1.55 -0.09
CA PHE A 53 -22.30 2.33 1.11
C PHE A 53 -23.42 3.35 0.83
N GLU A 54 -23.30 4.16 -0.23
CA GLU A 54 -24.31 5.14 -0.64
C GLU A 54 -25.68 4.49 -0.95
N GLU A 55 -25.70 3.28 -1.53
CA GLU A 55 -26.95 2.52 -1.74
C GLU A 55 -27.71 2.22 -0.44
N LYS A 56 -26.99 2.08 0.67
CA LYS A 56 -27.56 1.83 2.01
C LYS A 56 -27.77 3.13 2.80
N HIS A 57 -27.08 4.19 2.42
CA HIS A 57 -27.05 5.50 3.06
C HIS A 57 -27.33 6.59 2.02
N PRO A 58 -28.58 6.71 1.54
CA PRO A 58 -28.94 7.61 0.42
C PRO A 58 -28.81 9.11 0.77
N ASP A 59 -28.57 9.42 2.03
CA ASP A 59 -28.28 10.73 2.59
C ASP A 59 -26.78 11.03 2.68
N VAL A 60 -25.90 10.15 2.17
CA VAL A 60 -24.45 10.35 2.14
C VAL A 60 -23.93 10.35 0.70
N ASP A 61 -22.96 11.21 0.43
CA ASP A 61 -22.23 11.31 -0.85
C ASP A 61 -20.73 11.17 -0.58
N VAL A 62 -20.09 10.13 -1.13
CA VAL A 62 -18.68 9.81 -0.91
C VAL A 62 -17.83 10.42 -2.02
N LYS A 63 -17.01 11.42 -1.67
CA LYS A 63 -16.07 12.07 -2.60
C LYS A 63 -14.67 11.49 -2.49
N ILE A 64 -14.31 10.69 -3.48
CA ILE A 64 -12.96 10.12 -3.58
C ILE A 64 -12.05 11.06 -4.39
N SER A 65 -10.91 11.43 -3.83
CA SER A 65 -9.86 12.17 -4.51
C SER A 65 -8.61 11.31 -4.66
N TRP A 66 -8.19 11.12 -5.91
CA TRP A 66 -7.03 10.31 -6.26
C TRP A 66 -5.79 11.19 -6.43
N TYR A 67 -4.71 10.80 -5.76
CA TYR A 67 -3.43 11.49 -5.77
C TYR A 67 -2.33 10.56 -6.25
N GLN A 68 -1.22 11.14 -6.68
CA GLN A 68 0.06 10.45 -6.66
C GLN A 68 0.59 10.39 -5.22
N LYS A 69 1.38 9.38 -4.85
CA LYS A 69 1.80 9.13 -3.45
C LYS A 69 2.48 10.33 -2.78
N ASN A 70 3.50 10.92 -3.41
CA ASN A 70 4.22 12.05 -2.83
C ASN A 70 3.32 13.31 -2.72
N PRO A 71 2.54 13.68 -3.75
CA PRO A 71 1.53 14.74 -3.62
C PRO A 71 0.49 14.50 -2.52
N LEU A 72 0.02 13.26 -2.32
CA LEU A 72 -0.92 12.94 -1.23
C LEU A 72 -0.33 13.31 0.13
N TYR A 73 0.88 12.85 0.42
CA TYR A 73 1.53 13.13 1.71
C TYR A 73 1.75 14.63 1.96
N ALA A 74 2.10 15.38 0.91
CA ALA A 74 2.21 16.84 1.01
C ALA A 74 0.86 17.50 1.32
N ALA A 75 -0.22 17.05 0.66
CA ALA A 75 -1.58 17.55 0.88
C ALA A 75 -2.10 17.20 2.29
N LEU A 76 -1.93 15.96 2.75
CA LEU A 76 -2.34 15.52 4.09
C LEU A 76 -1.60 16.29 5.19
N LYS A 77 -0.28 16.46 5.06
CA LYS A 77 0.52 17.20 6.05
C LYS A 77 0.02 18.64 6.23
N ALA A 78 -0.36 19.32 5.15
CA ALA A 78 -0.87 20.68 5.22
C ALA A 78 -2.32 20.74 5.73
N SER A 79 -3.18 19.86 5.23
CA SER A 79 -4.63 19.91 5.49
C SER A 79 -5.02 19.40 6.87
N LEU A 80 -4.42 18.31 7.36
CA LEU A 80 -4.69 17.77 8.69
C LEU A 80 -4.31 18.76 9.80
N GLN A 81 -3.14 19.41 9.68
CA GLN A 81 -2.75 20.45 10.65
C GLN A 81 -3.64 21.70 10.61
N ALA A 82 -4.23 22.00 9.45
CA ALA A 82 -5.18 23.09 9.30
C ALA A 82 -6.62 22.70 9.65
N ASN A 83 -6.87 21.46 10.10
CA ASN A 83 -8.20 20.90 10.33
C ASN A 83 -9.13 21.03 9.11
N THR A 84 -8.57 20.79 7.92
CA THR A 84 -9.24 20.83 6.59
C THR A 84 -8.92 19.58 5.76
N GLY A 85 -8.39 18.54 6.42
CA GLY A 85 -8.11 17.26 5.78
C GLY A 85 -9.38 16.47 5.47
N PRO A 86 -9.25 15.36 4.74
CA PRO A 86 -10.37 14.48 4.44
C PRO A 86 -10.83 13.71 5.68
N ASP A 87 -12.05 13.16 5.61
CA ASP A 87 -12.60 12.29 6.66
C ASP A 87 -11.89 10.94 6.70
N ILE A 88 -11.54 10.39 5.53
CA ILE A 88 -10.84 9.12 5.36
C ILE A 88 -9.63 9.34 4.47
N PHE A 89 -8.48 8.75 4.79
CA PHE A 89 -7.33 8.81 3.90
C PHE A 89 -6.41 7.61 4.00
N TYR A 90 -5.67 7.40 2.91
CA TYR A 90 -4.55 6.46 2.87
C TYR A 90 -3.40 6.95 3.76
N CYS A 91 -2.91 6.07 4.62
CA CYS A 91 -1.69 6.26 5.38
C CYS A 91 -0.84 4.98 5.40
N GLU A 92 0.41 5.08 5.84
CA GLU A 92 1.30 3.95 6.11
C GLU A 92 1.65 3.87 7.61
N PRO A 93 1.95 2.68 8.17
CA PRO A 93 2.22 2.52 9.60
C PRO A 93 3.39 3.35 10.13
N ASN A 94 4.31 3.78 9.25
CA ASN A 94 5.45 4.62 9.61
C ASN A 94 5.12 6.12 9.68
N GLN A 95 3.88 6.52 9.38
CA GLN A 95 3.43 7.91 9.50
C GLN A 95 2.89 8.21 10.91
N THR A 96 3.72 7.93 11.91
CA THR A 96 3.33 8.06 13.33
C THR A 96 3.08 9.51 13.72
N GLU A 97 3.56 10.48 12.94
CA GLU A 97 3.35 11.90 13.22
C GLU A 97 1.87 12.29 13.28
N TYR A 98 0.98 11.58 12.59
CA TYR A 98 -0.45 11.86 12.67
C TYR A 98 -1.03 11.41 14.02
N ILE A 99 -0.50 10.33 14.58
CA ILE A 99 -0.87 9.83 15.91
C ILE A 99 -0.29 10.75 16.98
N ASP A 100 1.01 11.07 16.89
CA ASP A 100 1.73 11.90 17.86
C ASP A 100 1.12 13.30 18.00
N ASN A 101 0.52 13.83 16.92
CA ASN A 101 -0.16 15.13 16.91
C ASN A 101 -1.67 15.05 17.18
N GLY A 102 -2.21 13.86 17.50
CA GLY A 102 -3.63 13.68 17.81
C GLY A 102 -4.57 13.96 16.63
N LEU A 103 -4.10 13.71 15.40
CA LEU A 103 -4.84 14.00 14.16
C LEU A 103 -5.69 12.82 13.67
N LEU A 104 -5.62 11.67 14.34
CA LEU A 104 -6.36 10.45 13.99
C LEU A 104 -7.41 10.12 15.05
N TYR A 105 -8.56 9.63 14.58
CA TYR A 105 -9.61 9.09 15.44
C TYR A 105 -9.31 7.62 15.81
N PRO A 106 -9.35 7.23 17.10
CA PRO A 106 -9.22 5.83 17.50
C PRO A 106 -10.37 4.99 16.95
N LEU A 107 -10.05 3.83 16.38
CA LEU A 107 -11.00 2.94 15.70
C LEU A 107 -11.39 1.71 16.52
N ASP A 108 -10.95 1.61 17.78
CA ASP A 108 -11.16 0.43 18.62
C ASP A 108 -12.64 0.05 18.75
N ASP A 109 -13.53 1.04 18.89
CA ASP A 109 -14.98 0.85 19.01
C ASP A 109 -15.73 1.06 17.67
N ALA A 110 -15.04 1.51 16.62
CA ALA A 110 -15.65 1.86 15.34
C ALA A 110 -15.65 0.71 14.31
N ILE A 111 -14.81 -0.30 14.54
CA ILE A 111 -14.57 -1.41 13.61
C ILE A 111 -14.84 -2.75 14.28
N ASP A 112 -15.45 -3.67 13.54
CA ASP A 112 -15.49 -5.09 13.92
C ASP A 112 -14.12 -5.75 13.65
N TRP A 113 -13.29 -5.79 14.70
CA TRP A 113 -11.94 -6.34 14.63
C TRP A 113 -11.88 -7.86 14.53
N ASP A 114 -13.00 -8.58 14.73
CA ASP A 114 -13.02 -10.05 14.58
C ASP A 114 -12.85 -10.46 13.11
N GLN A 115 -13.05 -9.53 12.17
CA GLN A 115 -12.82 -9.72 10.73
C GLN A 115 -11.40 -9.34 10.28
N VAL A 116 -10.54 -8.91 11.21
CA VAL A 116 -9.18 -8.44 10.91
C VAL A 116 -8.16 -9.34 11.58
N GLU A 117 -7.15 -9.75 10.82
CA GLU A 117 -6.06 -10.56 11.35
C GLU A 117 -5.35 -9.86 12.54
N PRO A 118 -5.09 -10.55 13.66
CA PRO A 118 -4.52 -9.93 14.86
C PRO A 118 -3.19 -9.21 14.63
N TRP A 119 -2.32 -9.76 13.77
CA TRP A 119 -1.03 -9.15 13.44
C TRP A 119 -1.19 -7.87 12.58
N ALA A 120 -2.25 -7.80 11.77
CA ALA A 120 -2.54 -6.63 10.96
C ALA A 120 -3.06 -5.50 11.84
N ARG A 121 -3.99 -5.80 12.77
CA ARG A 121 -4.43 -4.84 13.79
C ARG A 121 -3.25 -4.31 14.60
N ALA A 122 -2.39 -5.20 15.10
CA ALA A 122 -1.24 -4.84 15.94
C ALA A 122 -0.28 -3.86 15.24
N SER A 123 -0.17 -3.93 13.91
CA SER A 123 0.67 -3.02 13.11
C SER A 123 0.16 -1.57 13.08
N TRP A 124 -1.08 -1.34 13.52
CA TRP A 124 -1.73 -0.03 13.61
C TRP A 124 -2.11 0.35 15.05
N THR A 125 -1.68 -0.44 16.03
CA THR A 125 -1.93 -0.19 17.45
C THR A 125 -0.74 0.55 18.07
N PHE A 126 -1.02 1.74 18.61
CA PHE A 126 -0.05 2.61 19.27
C PHE A 126 -0.60 3.02 20.63
N ASP A 127 0.19 2.88 21.69
CA ASP A 127 -0.22 3.16 23.07
C ASP A 127 -1.58 2.54 23.47
N GLY A 128 -1.84 1.32 22.97
CA GLY A 128 -3.04 0.54 23.26
C GLY A 128 -4.30 0.92 22.47
N GLN A 129 -4.20 1.86 21.52
CA GLN A 129 -5.31 2.27 20.64
C GLN A 129 -4.98 1.97 19.18
N THR A 130 -5.99 1.61 18.38
CA THR A 130 -5.83 1.26 16.97
C THR A 130 -6.32 2.40 16.08
N TYR A 131 -5.48 2.92 15.19
CA TYR A 131 -5.76 4.20 14.49
C TYR A 131 -6.05 4.08 12.98
N ALA A 132 -5.91 2.89 12.40
CA ALA A 132 -6.24 2.68 10.99
C ALA A 132 -6.78 1.27 10.74
N LEU A 133 -7.62 1.15 9.72
CA LEU A 133 -8.14 -0.12 9.22
C LEU A 133 -7.14 -0.71 8.20
N PRO A 134 -6.52 -1.87 8.46
CA PRO A 134 -5.65 -2.51 7.48
C PRO A 134 -6.46 -3.00 6.28
N LEU A 135 -6.12 -2.52 5.08
CA LEU A 135 -6.80 -2.93 3.84
C LEU A 135 -6.06 -4.03 3.07
N GLU A 136 -4.73 -4.01 3.11
CA GLU A 136 -3.89 -4.97 2.42
C GLU A 136 -2.60 -5.20 3.21
N ALA A 137 -1.94 -6.31 2.91
CA ALA A 137 -0.58 -6.56 3.32
C ALA A 137 0.20 -7.16 2.17
N TYR A 138 1.51 -6.96 2.24
CA TYR A 138 2.41 -7.37 1.18
C TYR A 138 3.70 -7.94 1.74
N THR A 139 4.33 -8.74 0.90
CA THR A 139 5.63 -9.38 1.13
C THR A 139 6.61 -8.87 0.09
N VAL A 140 7.89 -8.79 0.47
CA VAL A 140 8.97 -8.71 -0.52
C VAL A 140 9.33 -10.13 -0.88
N GLU A 141 9.26 -10.44 -2.16
CA GLU A 141 9.44 -11.78 -2.70
C GLU A 141 10.62 -11.80 -3.66
N LEU A 142 11.16 -13.00 -3.91
CA LEU A 142 12.16 -13.23 -4.93
C LEU A 142 11.52 -14.00 -6.09
N TYR A 143 11.13 -13.28 -7.13
CA TYR A 143 10.64 -13.89 -8.36
C TYR A 143 11.81 -14.46 -9.16
N TYR A 144 11.58 -15.56 -9.89
CA TYR A 144 12.60 -16.17 -10.73
C TYR A 144 12.04 -16.69 -12.06
N ASP A 145 12.90 -16.71 -13.09
CA ASP A 145 12.61 -17.29 -14.40
C ASP A 145 12.94 -18.79 -14.38
N ARG A 146 11.89 -19.62 -14.51
CA ARG A 146 12.02 -21.09 -14.48
C ARG A 146 12.85 -21.63 -15.64
N ALA A 147 12.67 -21.08 -16.84
CA ALA A 147 13.39 -21.54 -18.03
C ALA A 147 14.90 -21.26 -17.91
N LYS A 148 15.27 -20.13 -17.29
CA LYS A 148 16.68 -19.82 -17.01
C LYS A 148 17.26 -20.68 -15.88
N MET A 149 16.48 -21.00 -14.85
CA MET A 149 16.91 -21.99 -13.85
C MET A 149 17.17 -23.36 -14.50
N ASP A 150 16.30 -23.79 -15.41
CA ASP A 150 16.46 -25.05 -16.16
C ASP A 150 17.68 -25.02 -17.09
N GLU A 151 17.93 -23.90 -17.79
CA GLU A 151 19.13 -23.68 -18.61
C GLU A 151 20.43 -23.80 -17.80
N LEU A 152 20.41 -23.33 -16.56
CA LEU A 152 21.52 -23.45 -15.62
C LEU A 152 21.57 -24.81 -14.90
N GLY A 153 20.59 -25.69 -15.11
CA GLY A 153 20.49 -26.98 -14.43
C GLY A 153 20.22 -26.87 -12.92
N VAL A 154 19.61 -25.77 -12.49
CA VAL A 154 19.35 -25.47 -11.07
C VAL A 154 18.04 -26.12 -10.65
N GLN A 155 18.11 -26.96 -9.62
CA GLN A 155 16.93 -27.56 -9.00
C GLN A 155 16.72 -26.93 -7.62
N LEU A 156 15.62 -26.20 -7.45
CA LEU A 156 15.27 -25.60 -6.17
C LEU A 156 14.69 -26.65 -5.22
N PRO A 157 15.02 -26.61 -3.91
CA PRO A 157 14.37 -27.48 -2.93
C PRO A 157 12.86 -27.23 -2.88
N ASP A 158 12.09 -28.16 -2.32
CA ASP A 158 10.63 -28.00 -2.18
C ASP A 158 10.26 -26.75 -1.38
N SER A 159 11.07 -26.41 -0.38
CA SER A 159 10.93 -25.17 0.41
C SER A 159 11.20 -23.89 -0.38
N LYS A 160 11.86 -23.99 -1.53
CA LYS A 160 12.37 -22.87 -2.34
C LYS A 160 13.31 -21.93 -1.59
N GLN A 161 13.84 -22.36 -0.44
CA GLN A 161 14.81 -21.62 0.36
C GLN A 161 16.23 -22.04 -0.03
N LEU A 162 17.10 -21.05 -0.29
CA LEU A 162 18.53 -21.27 -0.53
C LEU A 162 19.33 -20.73 0.65
N ASP A 163 20.34 -21.47 1.09
CA ASP A 163 21.33 -20.91 2.00
C ASP A 163 22.24 -19.90 1.29
N GLN A 164 23.00 -19.14 2.08
CA GLN A 164 23.84 -18.06 1.56
C GLN A 164 24.89 -18.53 0.54
N THR A 165 25.47 -19.71 0.77
CA THR A 165 26.50 -20.30 -0.11
C THR A 165 25.88 -20.71 -1.44
N THR A 166 24.79 -21.45 -1.40
CA THR A 166 24.07 -21.91 -2.59
C THR A 166 23.55 -20.73 -3.41
N PHE A 167 23.03 -19.69 -2.76
CA PHE A 167 22.58 -18.48 -3.43
C PHE A 167 23.73 -17.71 -4.10
N LEU A 168 24.89 -17.59 -3.44
CA LEU A 168 26.08 -16.95 -4.01
C LEU A 168 26.62 -17.74 -5.22
N ASP A 169 26.60 -19.07 -5.16
CA ASP A 169 27.03 -19.92 -6.28
C ASP A 169 26.08 -19.81 -7.47
N LEU A 170 24.77 -19.73 -7.22
CA LEU A 170 23.78 -19.44 -8.26
C LEU A 170 24.02 -18.08 -8.93
N VAL A 171 24.34 -17.04 -8.15
CA VAL A 171 24.70 -15.72 -8.68
C VAL A 171 25.93 -15.81 -9.60
N LYS A 172 26.99 -16.48 -9.15
CA LYS A 172 28.21 -16.66 -9.95
C LYS A 172 27.94 -17.44 -11.24
N GLN A 173 27.17 -18.53 -11.15
CA GLN A 173 26.83 -19.38 -12.29
C GLN A 173 26.02 -18.60 -13.33
N SER A 174 25.00 -17.86 -12.89
CA SER A 174 24.19 -17.00 -13.75
C SER A 174 25.04 -15.93 -14.45
N ALA A 175 25.89 -15.24 -13.69
CA ALA A 175 26.76 -14.21 -14.24
C ALA A 175 27.75 -14.78 -15.27
N ALA A 176 28.34 -15.95 -15.01
CA ALA A 176 29.25 -16.63 -15.93
C ALA A 176 28.55 -17.08 -17.23
N ALA A 177 27.26 -17.40 -17.17
CA ALA A 177 26.43 -17.72 -18.33
C ALA A 177 25.96 -16.47 -19.11
N GLY A 178 26.31 -15.25 -18.66
CA GLY A 178 25.84 -14.01 -19.28
C GLY A 178 24.37 -13.66 -18.95
N ILE A 179 23.78 -14.34 -17.97
CA ILE A 179 22.42 -14.06 -17.48
C ILE A 179 22.54 -13.11 -16.29
N THR A 180 21.85 -11.97 -16.33
CA THR A 180 21.82 -11.03 -15.19
C THR A 180 21.20 -11.72 -13.96
N PRO A 181 21.93 -11.95 -12.86
CA PRO A 181 21.40 -12.73 -11.74
C PRO A 181 20.21 -12.06 -11.07
N ILE A 182 20.32 -10.77 -10.76
CA ILE A 182 19.29 -9.97 -10.10
C ILE A 182 18.96 -8.75 -10.96
N VAL A 183 17.76 -8.73 -11.53
CA VAL A 183 17.25 -7.63 -12.36
C VAL A 183 16.72 -6.52 -11.46
N GLN A 184 17.61 -5.77 -10.81
CA GLN A 184 17.21 -4.66 -9.96
C GLN A 184 17.85 -3.35 -10.43
N GLY A 185 17.04 -2.29 -10.42
CA GLY A 185 17.46 -0.91 -10.64
C GLY A 185 16.94 -0.02 -9.52
N VAL A 186 17.68 1.05 -9.24
CA VAL A 186 17.36 2.03 -8.18
C VAL A 186 17.41 3.49 -8.65
N GLY A 187 17.42 3.73 -9.95
CA GLY A 187 17.65 5.06 -10.53
C GLY A 187 16.56 6.09 -10.25
N ASP A 188 15.32 5.65 -10.06
CA ASP A 188 14.17 6.51 -9.70
C ASP A 188 13.59 6.20 -8.31
N ARG A 189 13.89 5.01 -7.76
CA ARG A 189 13.37 4.50 -6.49
C ARG A 189 14.49 3.80 -5.73
N PRO A 190 14.97 4.32 -4.59
CA PRO A 190 16.12 3.74 -3.89
C PRO A 190 15.77 2.50 -3.04
N PHE A 191 14.54 2.40 -2.55
CA PHE A 191 14.12 1.36 -1.60
C PHE A 191 14.38 -0.09 -2.05
N PRO A 192 14.25 -0.48 -3.34
CA PRO A 192 14.51 -1.86 -3.75
C PRO A 192 15.98 -2.28 -3.56
N GLY A 193 16.90 -1.31 -3.56
CA GLY A 193 18.32 -1.58 -3.30
C GLY A 193 18.60 -2.11 -1.89
N ALA A 194 17.66 -1.91 -0.96
CA ALA A 194 17.79 -2.37 0.41
C ALA A 194 17.20 -3.77 0.66
N PHE A 195 16.43 -4.34 -0.28
CA PHE A 195 15.67 -5.59 -0.05
C PHE A 195 16.56 -6.76 0.39
N PHE A 196 17.61 -7.07 -0.35
CA PHE A 196 18.52 -8.16 0.04
C PHE A 196 19.24 -7.89 1.35
N LEU A 197 19.69 -6.65 1.58
CA LEU A 197 20.38 -6.31 2.82
C LEU A 197 19.47 -6.47 4.03
N HIS A 198 18.23 -5.98 3.95
CA HIS A 198 17.24 -6.11 5.01
C HIS A 198 16.92 -7.58 5.30
N GLU A 199 16.69 -8.40 4.27
CA GLU A 199 16.39 -9.82 4.44
C GLU A 199 17.57 -10.58 5.06
N VAL A 200 18.80 -10.32 4.60
CA VAL A 200 20.00 -10.97 5.14
C VAL A 200 20.23 -10.57 6.60
N ILE A 201 20.07 -9.29 6.96
CA ILE A 201 20.18 -8.84 8.35
C ILE A 201 19.09 -9.53 9.20
N LEU A 202 17.83 -9.47 8.78
CA LEU A 202 16.70 -10.07 9.51
C LEU A 202 16.93 -11.56 9.78
N LYS A 203 17.33 -12.33 8.78
CA LYS A 203 17.65 -13.77 8.95
C LYS A 203 18.85 -14.00 9.85
N LYS A 204 19.82 -13.09 9.85
CA LYS A 204 21.06 -13.23 10.62
C LYS A 204 20.89 -12.94 12.10
N ILE A 205 20.11 -11.92 12.46
CA ILE A 205 19.95 -11.49 13.86
C ILE A 205 18.60 -11.85 14.48
N GLY A 206 17.62 -12.22 13.66
CA GLY A 206 16.26 -12.53 14.11
C GLY A 206 15.40 -11.27 14.30
N PRO A 207 14.07 -11.44 14.43
CA PRO A 207 13.12 -10.32 14.44
C PRO A 207 13.31 -9.36 15.62
N ASP A 208 13.57 -9.87 16.82
CA ASP A 208 13.71 -9.03 18.03
C ASP A 208 14.91 -8.08 17.94
N ASP A 209 16.07 -8.60 17.54
CA ASP A 209 17.28 -7.80 17.38
C ASP A 209 17.21 -6.92 16.11
N TYR A 210 16.45 -7.34 15.09
CA TYR A 210 16.13 -6.49 13.95
C TYR A 210 15.32 -5.27 14.37
N GLN A 211 14.30 -5.44 15.24
CA GLN A 211 13.55 -4.31 15.78
C GLN A 211 14.45 -3.37 16.59
N LYS A 212 15.32 -3.91 17.45
CA LYS A 212 16.31 -3.09 18.19
C LYS A 212 17.24 -2.33 17.26
N LEU A 213 17.66 -2.94 16.14
CA LEU A 213 18.48 -2.28 15.12
C LEU A 213 17.74 -1.10 14.50
N LEU A 214 16.47 -1.27 14.14
CA LEU A 214 15.64 -0.21 13.56
C LEU A 214 15.37 0.94 14.55
N ASN A 215 15.25 0.62 15.84
CA ASN A 215 15.04 1.60 16.91
C ASN A 215 16.33 2.28 17.41
N GLY A 216 17.50 1.88 16.89
CA GLY A 216 18.80 2.42 17.30
C GLY A 216 19.34 1.88 18.63
N GLU A 217 18.72 0.84 19.18
CA GLU A 217 19.15 0.13 20.39
C GLU A 217 20.25 -0.91 20.10
N LEU A 218 20.29 -1.44 18.87
CA LEU A 218 21.38 -2.26 18.37
C LEU A 218 22.19 -1.44 17.35
N SER A 219 23.53 -1.52 17.44
CA SER A 219 24.39 -0.80 16.50
C SER A 219 24.52 -1.54 15.17
N TYR A 220 24.56 -0.80 14.06
CA TYR A 220 25.00 -1.32 12.76
C TYR A 220 26.44 -1.84 12.76
N LYS A 221 27.24 -1.54 13.80
CA LYS A 221 28.58 -2.12 14.02
C LYS A 221 28.56 -3.50 14.68
N ASP A 222 27.40 -4.03 15.05
CA ASP A 222 27.29 -5.40 15.55
C ASP A 222 27.94 -6.37 14.54
N PRO A 223 28.84 -7.28 14.97
CA PRO A 223 29.53 -8.18 14.05
C PRO A 223 28.59 -8.99 13.15
N ARG A 224 27.42 -9.40 13.64
CA ARG A 224 26.42 -10.14 12.88
C ARG A 224 25.83 -9.29 11.75
N VAL A 225 25.59 -8.00 12.02
CA VAL A 225 25.15 -7.04 11.00
C VAL A 225 26.25 -6.79 9.98
N MET A 226 27.51 -6.64 10.43
CA MET A 226 28.65 -6.47 9.53
C MET A 226 28.88 -7.69 8.62
N GLU A 227 28.62 -8.92 9.11
CA GLU A 227 28.63 -10.13 8.30
C GLU A 227 27.55 -10.11 7.20
N ALA A 228 26.37 -9.57 7.49
CA ALA A 228 25.33 -9.39 6.47
C ALA A 228 25.76 -8.41 5.38
N PHE A 229 26.37 -7.27 5.75
CA PHE A 229 26.96 -6.34 4.77
C PHE A 229 28.05 -6.98 3.94
N GLN A 230 28.92 -7.79 4.57
CA GLN A 230 29.97 -8.51 3.88
C GLN A 230 29.39 -9.44 2.82
N TYR A 231 28.37 -10.22 3.17
CA TYR A 231 27.72 -11.14 2.24
C TYR A 231 27.06 -10.43 1.06
N VAL A 232 26.36 -9.31 1.30
CA VAL A 232 25.78 -8.52 0.20
C VAL A 232 26.87 -7.94 -0.70
N ARG A 233 28.01 -7.52 -0.14
CA ARG A 233 29.17 -7.11 -0.95
C ARG A 233 29.69 -8.26 -1.81
N ASP A 234 29.80 -9.47 -1.25
CA ASP A 234 30.27 -10.64 -2.00
C ASP A 234 29.33 -10.98 -3.18
N LEU A 235 28.00 -10.79 -3.02
CA LEU A 235 27.05 -10.90 -4.12
C LEU A 235 27.30 -9.83 -5.21
N VAL A 236 27.50 -8.57 -4.81
CA VAL A 236 27.80 -7.47 -5.74
C VAL A 236 29.09 -7.76 -6.52
N ASP A 237 30.16 -8.17 -5.83
CA ASP A 237 31.45 -8.50 -6.42
C ASP A 237 31.37 -9.72 -7.34
N ALA A 238 30.45 -10.66 -7.07
CA ALA A 238 30.13 -11.79 -7.94
C ALA A 238 29.29 -11.41 -9.18
N GLY A 239 28.92 -10.14 -9.35
CA GLY A 239 28.17 -9.66 -10.50
C GLY A 239 26.65 -9.82 -10.37
N ALA A 240 26.11 -9.81 -9.14
CA ALA A 240 24.69 -10.01 -8.90
C ALA A 240 23.79 -9.02 -9.66
N TYR A 241 24.20 -7.76 -9.79
CA TYR A 241 23.38 -6.68 -10.34
C TYR A 241 23.88 -6.21 -11.71
N PRO A 242 22.99 -5.64 -12.55
CA PRO A 242 23.42 -5.01 -13.80
C PRO A 242 24.35 -3.82 -13.52
N LYS A 243 25.28 -3.54 -14.43
CA LYS A 243 26.17 -2.35 -14.31
C LYS A 243 25.40 -1.03 -14.28
N SER A 244 24.18 -1.02 -14.84
CA SER A 244 23.25 0.10 -14.81
C SER A 244 22.41 0.17 -13.53
N PHE A 245 22.67 -0.64 -12.50
CA PHE A 245 21.89 -0.69 -11.26
C PHE A 245 21.49 0.69 -10.71
N SER A 246 22.43 1.64 -10.67
CA SER A 246 22.19 2.99 -10.12
C SER A 246 21.41 3.93 -11.03
N THR A 247 21.25 3.62 -12.31
CA THR A 247 20.56 4.48 -13.30
C THR A 247 19.31 3.84 -13.89
N LEU A 248 19.23 2.51 -13.86
CA LEU A 248 18.08 1.72 -14.30
C LEU A 248 16.89 2.02 -13.38
N LYS A 249 15.75 2.33 -13.98
CA LYS A 249 14.50 2.58 -13.25
C LYS A 249 13.83 1.27 -12.86
N LEU A 250 12.97 1.33 -11.84
CA LEU A 250 12.23 0.15 -11.40
C LEU A 250 11.35 -0.43 -12.51
N GLY A 251 10.62 0.42 -13.24
CA GLY A 251 9.77 -0.03 -14.35
C GLY A 251 10.55 -0.71 -15.49
N GLU A 252 11.78 -0.26 -15.75
CA GLU A 252 12.67 -0.89 -16.75
C GLU A 252 13.17 -2.26 -16.28
N SER A 253 13.42 -2.40 -14.97
CA SER A 253 13.77 -3.68 -14.36
C SER A 253 12.65 -4.71 -14.53
N HIS A 254 11.41 -4.29 -14.24
CA HIS A 254 10.23 -5.15 -14.44
C HIS A 254 10.03 -5.53 -15.90
N TYR A 255 10.13 -4.57 -16.83
CA TYR A 255 10.05 -4.87 -18.26
C TYR A 255 11.11 -5.90 -18.70
N TYR A 256 12.34 -5.78 -18.21
CA TYR A 256 13.43 -6.72 -18.53
C TYR A 256 13.27 -8.09 -17.88
N PHE A 257 12.65 -8.18 -16.71
CA PHE A 257 12.38 -9.46 -16.06
C PHE A 257 11.17 -10.17 -16.68
N HIS A 258 10.07 -9.46 -16.86
CA HIS A 258 8.78 -10.06 -17.24
C HIS A 258 8.52 -10.04 -18.75
N THR A 259 8.70 -8.88 -19.41
CA THR A 259 8.27 -8.68 -20.81
C THR A 259 9.36 -9.04 -21.82
N LYS A 260 10.64 -8.84 -21.47
CA LYS A 260 11.81 -9.19 -22.29
C LYS A 260 12.82 -9.98 -21.46
N PRO A 261 12.50 -11.23 -21.07
CA PRO A 261 13.16 -11.98 -20.01
C PRO A 261 14.66 -12.15 -20.25
N GLY A 262 15.46 -11.34 -19.58
CA GLY A 262 16.91 -11.33 -19.72
C GLY A 262 17.70 -11.55 -18.43
N GLY A 263 17.02 -11.72 -17.29
CA GLY A 263 17.68 -12.03 -16.03
C GLY A 263 16.97 -13.13 -15.24
N LEU A 264 17.67 -13.64 -14.23
CA LEU A 264 17.30 -14.85 -13.51
C LEU A 264 16.28 -14.58 -12.41
N MET A 265 16.50 -13.52 -11.62
CA MET A 265 15.67 -13.21 -10.44
C MET A 265 15.33 -11.73 -10.35
N PHE A 266 14.23 -11.42 -9.67
CA PHE A 266 13.76 -10.06 -9.41
C PHE A 266 13.19 -9.96 -7.99
N PRO A 267 13.88 -9.33 -7.04
CA PRO A 267 13.36 -9.11 -5.70
C PRO A 267 12.34 -7.98 -5.75
N MET A 268 11.07 -8.25 -5.51
CA MET A 268 10.04 -7.20 -5.56
C MET A 268 8.86 -7.50 -4.65
N GLY A 269 8.15 -6.44 -4.28
CA GLY A 269 6.91 -6.55 -3.55
C GLY A 269 5.84 -7.34 -4.29
N SER A 270 4.99 -8.05 -3.54
CA SER A 270 3.78 -8.71 -4.08
C SER A 270 2.77 -7.74 -4.70
N TRP A 271 2.92 -6.43 -4.49
CA TRP A 271 2.10 -5.39 -5.13
C TRP A 271 2.52 -5.05 -6.57
N TYR A 272 3.64 -5.60 -7.04
CA TYR A 272 4.21 -5.31 -8.35
C TYR A 272 4.01 -6.45 -9.36
N THR A 273 3.14 -7.40 -9.06
CA THR A 273 2.82 -8.59 -9.86
C THR A 273 1.36 -8.67 -10.28
#